data_AF-A0A2P5NS21-F1
#
_entry.id   AF-A0A2P5NS21-F1
#
_cell.length_a   1.000
_cell.length_b   1.000
_cell.length_c   1.000
_cell.angle_alpha   90.00
_cell.angle_beta   90.00
_cell.angle_gamma   90.00
#
_symmetry.space_group_name_H-M   'P 1'
#
loop_
_entity.id
_entity.type
_entity.pdbx_description
1 polymer ?
#
loop_
_entity_poly.entity_id
_entity_poly.type
_entity_poly.pdbx_seq_one_letter_code
_entity_poly.pdbx_strand_id
1 'polypeptide(L)'
;MSGRRLLVVAGVVLALLLAWRLFPREDDAVAPIARRARLDLVAACNQAAEAAGASVRFAPQDVAAGVESVEAESGVAALVSVFEARRDGLICRWNGIDPATLMRGQ
;
A
#
# COMPACT_ATOMS: atom_id res chain seq x y z
N MET A 1 14.23 -5.13 49.38
CA MET A 1 12.94 -4.97 48.66
C MET A 1 12.12 -6.24 48.85
N SER A 2 10.90 -6.14 49.39
CA SER A 2 10.01 -7.28 49.68
C SER A 2 9.54 -7.94 48.37
N GLY A 3 9.58 -9.27 48.29
CA GLY A 3 9.24 -10.06 47.08
C GLY A 3 7.84 -9.79 46.51
N ARG A 4 6.93 -9.23 47.32
CA ARG A 4 5.60 -8.78 46.89
C ARG A 4 5.66 -7.62 45.88
N ARG A 5 6.67 -6.74 45.99
CA ARG A 5 6.86 -5.63 45.04
C ARG A 5 7.37 -6.12 43.68
N LEU A 6 8.17 -7.18 43.67
CA LEU A 6 8.72 -7.78 42.45
C LEU A 6 7.63 -8.45 41.60
N LEU A 7 6.70 -9.16 42.24
CA LEU A 7 5.54 -9.77 41.58
C LEU A 7 4.58 -8.73 40.97
N VAL A 8 4.33 -7.63 41.68
CA VAL A 8 3.48 -6.54 41.16
C VAL A 8 4.12 -5.89 39.94
N VAL A 9 5.43 -5.60 40.00
CA VAL A 9 6.15 -5.01 38.87
C VAL A 9 6.14 -5.95 37.66
N ALA A 10 6.40 -7.25 37.87
CA ALA A 10 6.35 -8.23 36.79
C ALA A 10 4.95 -8.32 36.15
N GLY A 11 3.89 -8.29 36.96
CA GLY A 11 2.51 -8.29 36.47
C GLY A 11 2.17 -7.06 35.64
N VAL A 12 2.60 -5.87 36.07
CA VAL A 12 2.40 -4.62 35.33
C VAL A 12 3.15 -4.62 34.01
N VAL A 13 4.41 -5.07 33.99
CA VAL A 13 5.22 -5.19 32.77
C VAL A 13 4.57 -6.16 31.78
N LEU A 14 4.09 -7.31 32.25
CA LEU A 14 3.42 -8.30 31.40
C LEU A 14 2.11 -7.75 30.82
N ALA A 15 1.32 -7.03 31.62
CA ALA A 15 0.09 -6.39 31.16
C ALA A 15 0.37 -5.32 30.08
N LEU A 16 1.42 -4.52 30.25
CA LEU A 16 1.85 -3.52 29.26
C LEU A 16 2.33 -4.16 27.95
N LEU A 17 3.09 -5.26 28.03
CA LEU A 17 3.53 -6.00 26.85
C LEU A 17 2.37 -6.65 26.08
N LEU A 18 1.39 -7.21 26.80
CA LEU A 18 0.18 -7.76 26.21
C LEU A 18 -0.67 -6.67 25.55
N ALA A 19 -0.85 -5.53 26.22
CA ALA A 19 -1.50 -4.37 25.63
C ALA A 19 -0.79 -3.94 24.35
N TRP A 20 0.53 -3.76 24.38
CA TRP A 20 1.31 -3.36 23.20
C TRP A 20 1.23 -4.37 22.03
N ARG A 21 1.00 -5.65 22.30
CA ARG A 21 0.78 -6.70 21.30
C ARG A 21 -0.63 -6.70 20.70
N LEU A 22 -1.63 -6.27 21.48
CA LEU A 22 -3.04 -6.33 21.14
C LEU A 22 -3.59 -5.03 20.56
N PHE A 23 -2.91 -3.90 20.79
CA PHE A 23 -3.26 -2.64 20.15
C PHE A 23 -2.90 -2.72 18.65
N PRO A 24 -3.88 -2.64 17.73
CA PRO A 24 -3.61 -2.66 16.30
C PRO A 24 -2.72 -1.46 15.97
N ARG A 25 -1.63 -1.72 15.25
CA ARG A 25 -0.78 -0.63 14.76
C ARG A 25 -1.51 0.04 13.61
N GLU A 26 -1.29 1.34 13.42
CA GLU A 26 -1.89 2.07 12.29
C GLU A 26 -1.61 1.40 10.93
N ASP A 27 -0.48 0.72 10.80
CA ASP A 27 -0.11 -0.09 9.63
C ASP A 27 -1.11 -1.23 9.32
N ASP A 28 -1.75 -1.80 10.35
CA ASP A 28 -2.72 -2.90 10.20
C ASP A 28 -4.03 -2.42 9.55
N ALA A 29 -4.38 -1.13 9.70
CA ALA A 29 -5.53 -0.51 9.05
C ALA A 29 -5.25 -0.10 7.60
N VAL A 30 -3.98 0.18 7.27
CA VAL A 30 -3.56 0.59 5.91
C VAL A 30 -3.37 -0.61 4.98
N ALA A 31 -2.95 -1.76 5.52
CA ALA A 31 -2.69 -2.97 4.73
C ALA A 31 -3.89 -3.46 3.87
N PRO A 32 -5.14 -3.47 4.35
CA PRO A 32 -6.30 -3.85 3.54
C PRO A 32 -6.58 -2.87 2.39
N ILE A 33 -6.42 -1.57 2.64
CA ILE A 33 -6.65 -0.51 1.64
C ILE A 33 -5.61 -0.62 0.53
N ALA A 34 -4.34 -0.77 0.90
CA ALA A 34 -3.25 -0.96 -0.05
C ALA A 34 -3.44 -2.26 -0.86
N ARG A 35 -3.91 -3.35 -0.23
CA ARG A 35 -4.21 -4.60 -0.93
C ARG A 35 -5.32 -4.42 -1.97
N ARG A 36 -6.41 -3.74 -1.61
CA ARG A 36 -7.52 -3.47 -2.53
C ARG A 36 -7.05 -2.64 -3.72
N ALA A 37 -6.35 -1.52 -3.46
CA ALA A 37 -5.85 -0.64 -4.50
C ALA A 37 -4.93 -1.36 -5.51
N ARG A 38 -4.08 -2.29 -5.04
CA ARG A 38 -3.26 -3.13 -5.91
C ARG A 38 -4.09 -4.02 -6.84
N LEU A 39 -5.15 -4.64 -6.33
CA LEU A 39 -6.02 -5.50 -7.13
C LEU A 39 -6.79 -4.70 -8.19
N ASP A 40 -7.30 -3.53 -7.80
CA ASP A 40 -8.04 -2.66 -8.70
C ASP A 40 -7.12 -2.12 -9.82
N LEU A 41 -5.88 -1.72 -9.49
CA LEU A 41 -4.86 -1.37 -10.49
C LEU A 41 -4.61 -2.51 -11.47
N VAL A 42 -4.40 -3.73 -10.98
CA VAL A 42 -4.15 -4.90 -11.84
C VAL A 42 -5.30 -5.14 -12.80
N ALA A 43 -6.55 -5.03 -12.32
CA ALA A 43 -7.74 -5.17 -13.16
C ALA A 43 -7.78 -4.10 -14.26
N ALA A 44 -7.58 -2.83 -13.89
CA ALA A 44 -7.58 -1.71 -14.83
C ALA A 44 -6.45 -1.85 -15.88
N CYS A 45 -5.25 -2.24 -15.46
CA CYS A 45 -4.11 -2.47 -16.35
C CYS A 45 -4.32 -3.63 -17.32
N ASN A 46 -4.94 -4.71 -16.86
CA ASN A 46 -5.28 -5.84 -17.73
C ASN A 46 -6.36 -5.48 -18.74
N GLN A 47 -7.32 -4.64 -18.36
CA GLN A 47 -8.33 -4.11 -19.28
C GLN A 47 -7.68 -3.19 -20.34
N ALA A 48 -6.75 -2.33 -19.93
CA ALA A 48 -6.00 -1.48 -20.85
C ALA A 48 -5.13 -2.31 -21.81
N ALA A 49 -4.48 -3.37 -21.33
CA ALA A 49 -3.68 -4.27 -22.16
C ALA A 49 -4.53 -4.97 -23.22
N GLU A 50 -5.71 -5.45 -22.82
CA GLU A 50 -6.66 -6.09 -23.72
C GLU A 50 -7.20 -5.11 -24.78
N ALA A 51 -7.57 -3.88 -24.38
CA ALA A 51 -8.00 -2.83 -25.29
C ALA A 51 -6.89 -2.42 -26.28
N ALA A 52 -5.63 -2.49 -25.86
CA ALA A 52 -4.47 -2.20 -26.70
C ALA A 52 -4.00 -3.41 -27.54
N GLY A 53 -4.64 -4.58 -27.42
CA GLY A 53 -4.21 -5.81 -28.09
C GLY A 53 -2.88 -6.38 -27.60
N ALA A 54 -2.42 -5.99 -26.40
CA ALA A 54 -1.20 -6.51 -25.80
C ALA A 54 -1.46 -7.87 -25.14
N SER A 55 -0.54 -8.83 -25.33
CA SER A 55 -0.63 -10.17 -24.72
C SER A 55 -0.22 -10.20 -23.23
N VAL A 56 0.26 -9.08 -22.70
CA VAL A 56 0.71 -8.97 -21.31
C VAL A 56 -0.47 -9.14 -20.34
N ARG A 57 -0.21 -9.82 -19.21
CA ARG A 57 -1.14 -9.92 -18.09
C ARG A 57 -0.41 -9.57 -16.80
N PHE A 58 -0.80 -8.46 -16.19
CA PHE A 58 -0.29 -8.00 -14.90
C PHE A 58 -0.89 -8.82 -13.76
N ALA A 59 -0.11 -8.97 -12.69
CA ALA A 59 -0.48 -9.65 -11.46
C ALA A 59 -0.09 -8.80 -10.23
N PRO A 60 -0.63 -9.08 -9.03
CA PRO A 60 -0.40 -8.24 -7.85
C PRO A 60 1.07 -8.05 -7.45
N GLN A 61 1.94 -9.02 -7.76
CA GLN A 61 3.39 -8.92 -7.54
C GLN A 61 4.09 -7.94 -8.49
N ASP A 62 3.46 -7.60 -9.62
CA ASP A 62 3.99 -6.65 -10.59
C ASP A 62 3.77 -5.20 -10.13
N VAL A 63 3.01 -4.99 -9.05
CA VAL A 63 2.66 -3.67 -8.52
C VAL A 63 3.70 -3.17 -7.51
N ALA A 64 4.33 -2.06 -7.85
CA ALA A 64 5.12 -1.25 -6.94
C ALA A 64 4.28 -0.07 -6.40
N ALA A 65 4.51 0.27 -5.13
CA ALA A 65 3.96 1.49 -4.52
C ALA A 65 5.06 2.54 -4.43
N GLY A 66 4.79 3.72 -4.96
CA GLY A 66 5.61 4.92 -4.78
C GLY A 66 4.83 5.98 -4.01
N VAL A 67 5.55 6.94 -3.45
CA VAL A 67 4.96 8.16 -2.90
C VAL A 67 5.36 9.30 -3.82
N GLU A 68 4.37 10.01 -4.34
CA GLU A 68 4.58 11.21 -5.17
C GLU A 68 4.10 12.43 -4.39
N SER A 69 4.86 13.53 -4.47
CA SER A 69 4.43 14.81 -3.92
C SER A 69 3.71 15.58 -5.02
N VAL A 70 2.47 15.97 -4.75
CA VAL A 70 1.67 16.82 -5.62
C VAL A 70 1.46 18.15 -4.91
N GLU A 71 1.84 19.25 -5.55
CA GLU A 71 1.46 20.57 -5.07
C GLU A 71 -0.02 20.80 -5.36
N ALA A 72 -0.82 20.99 -4.32
CA ALA A 72 -2.16 21.52 -4.46
C ALA A 72 -2.08 23.03 -4.76
N GLU A 73 -3.06 23.57 -5.49
CA GLU A 73 -3.16 25.00 -5.82
C GLU A 73 -3.11 25.93 -4.59
N SER A 74 -3.39 25.41 -3.40
CA SER A 74 -3.30 26.13 -2.12
C SER A 74 -1.88 26.26 -1.55
N GLY A 75 -0.85 25.74 -2.24
CA GLY A 75 0.52 25.68 -1.73
C GLY A 75 0.76 24.56 -0.70
N VAL A 76 -0.22 23.67 -0.52
CA VAL A 76 -0.10 22.48 0.34
C VAL A 76 0.47 21.33 -0.50
N ALA A 77 1.58 20.76 -0.04
CA ALA A 77 2.12 19.52 -0.62
C ALA A 77 1.31 18.32 -0.12
N ALA A 78 0.62 17.64 -1.02
CA ALA A 78 -0.02 16.36 -0.74
C ALA A 78 0.93 15.22 -1.09
N LEU A 79 1.07 14.25 -0.18
CA LEU A 79 1.76 12.99 -0.48
C LEU A 79 0.71 11.97 -0.91
N VAL A 80 0.78 11.54 -2.18
CA VAL A 80 -0.13 10.54 -2.73
C VAL A 80 0.61 9.22 -2.92
N SER A 81 -0.04 8.13 -2.52
CA SER A 81 0.44 6.80 -2.85
C SER A 81 0.06 6.49 -4.30
N VAL A 82 1.06 6.33 -5.14
CA VAL A 82 0.89 5.96 -6.55
C VAL A 82 1.24 4.50 -6.70
N PHE A 83 0.32 3.72 -7.25
CA PHE A 83 0.59 2.34 -7.62
C PHE A 83 0.91 2.27 -9.11
N GLU A 84 1.94 1.49 -9.45
CA GLU A 84 2.36 1.26 -10.83
C GLU A 84 2.64 -0.23 -11.02
N ALA A 85 2.10 -0.81 -12.11
CA ALA A 85 2.36 -2.20 -12.46
C ALA A 85 3.42 -2.26 -13.57
N ARG A 86 4.47 -3.09 -13.37
CA ARG A 86 5.57 -3.24 -14.34
C ARG A 86 5.70 -4.68 -14.77
N ARG A 87 5.67 -4.93 -16.08
CA ARG A 87 5.84 -6.27 -16.65
C ARG A 87 6.28 -6.22 -18.10
N ASP A 88 7.24 -7.06 -18.48
CA ASP A 88 7.70 -7.24 -19.87
C ASP A 88 8.07 -5.92 -20.57
N GLY A 89 8.70 -4.99 -19.83
CA GLY A 89 9.07 -3.67 -20.34
C GLY A 89 7.89 -2.71 -20.54
N LEU A 90 6.69 -3.06 -20.06
CA LEU A 90 5.53 -2.18 -19.99
C LEU A 90 5.34 -1.67 -18.57
N ILE A 91 4.92 -0.42 -18.50
CA ILE A 91 4.53 0.29 -17.30
C ILE A 91 3.06 0.65 -17.42
N CYS A 92 2.29 0.33 -16.40
CA CYS A 92 0.89 0.71 -16.30
C CYS A 92 0.64 1.55 -15.06
N ARG A 93 0.05 2.74 -15.25
CA ARG A 93 -0.35 3.65 -14.17
C ARG A 93 -1.87 3.85 -14.17
N TRP A 94 -2.46 3.95 -12.99
CA TRP A 94 -3.87 4.26 -12.80
C TRP A 94 -4.07 5.10 -11.53
N ASN A 95 -4.89 6.15 -11.62
CA ASN A 95 -5.18 7.06 -10.51
C ASN A 95 -6.52 6.79 -9.81
N GLY A 96 -7.24 5.74 -10.22
CA GLY A 96 -8.56 5.40 -9.68
C GLY A 96 -9.75 6.12 -10.34
N ILE A 97 -9.50 7.08 -11.24
CA ILE A 97 -10.53 7.93 -11.85
C ILE A 97 -10.50 7.81 -13.37
N ASP A 98 -9.34 8.04 -13.97
CA ASP A 98 -9.13 8.01 -15.42
C ASP A 98 -8.87 6.58 -15.92
N PRO A 99 -9.00 6.30 -17.23
CA PRO A 99 -8.55 5.03 -17.80
C PRO A 99 -7.08 4.75 -17.49
N ALA A 100 -6.75 3.48 -17.20
CA ALA A 100 -5.37 3.08 -16.99
C ALA A 100 -4.53 3.31 -18.26
N THR A 101 -3.33 3.84 -18.09
CA THR A 101 -2.43 4.21 -19.19
C THR A 101 -1.26 3.23 -19.27
N LEU A 102 -1.02 2.69 -20.47
CA LEU A 102 0.13 1.83 -20.77
C LEU A 102 1.23 2.61 -21.47
N MET A 103 2.46 2.43 -20.99
CA MET A 103 3.66 3.06 -21.50
C MET A 103 4.75 2.01 -21.65
N ARG A 104 5.69 2.18 -22.59
CA ARG A 104 6.94 1.41 -22.55
C ARG A 104 7.84 1.95 -21.45
N GLY A 105 8.38 1.06 -20.64
CA GLY A 105 9.49 1.36 -19.76
C GLY A 105 10.73 1.71 -20.59
N GLN A 106 11.43 2.76 -20.17
CA GLN A 106 12.76 3.09 -20.69
C GLN A 106 13.81 2.16 -20.11
#